data_AF-A0A7C8APA4-F1
#
_entry.id   AF-A0A7C8APA4-F1
#
_cell.length_a   1.000
_cell.length_b   1.000
_cell.length_c   1.000
_cell.angle_alpha   90.00
_cell.angle_beta   90.00
_cell.angle_gamma   90.00
#
_symmetry.space_group_name_H-M   'P 1'
#
loop_
_entity.id
_entity.type
_entity.pdbx_description
1 polymer ?
#
loop_
_entity_poly.entity_id
_entity_poly.type
_entity_poly.pdbx_seq_one_letter_code
_entity_poly.pdbx_strand_id
1 'polypeptide(L)'
;MSNEKLRSRLLASETFSPDLKAKYDAALAGLLERRLKPHEKLAWSVAAFMGVAFAVGWFVMAAWVAPPGFPVLARVMWYGGSVFGICWVVFSVSILIKGKRHLKRDPNLAAGLTWGFMLAVTIACLILGTSLPDPAKGAQMMVYALVFLVIFGVMPMIFNRINKAELNIREDILRIELRQAQLAENIDRNRDNQETE
;
A
#
# COMPACT_ATOMS: atom_id res chain seq x y z
N MET A 1 -34.12 -14.13 20.34
CA MET A 1 -32.84 -13.45 20.71
C MET A 1 -31.91 -13.57 19.50
N SER A 2 -31.39 -12.47 18.94
CA SER A 2 -30.61 -12.56 17.69
C SER A 2 -29.26 -13.22 17.91
N ASN A 3 -28.81 -13.99 16.92
CA ASN A 3 -27.55 -14.74 16.95
C ASN A 3 -26.34 -13.79 17.20
N GLU A 4 -26.41 -12.55 16.71
CA GLU A 4 -25.42 -11.50 17.00
C GLU A 4 -25.34 -11.12 18.48
N LYS A 5 -26.48 -11.06 19.18
CA LYS A 5 -26.53 -10.68 20.60
C LYS A 5 -25.98 -11.78 21.51
N LEU A 6 -26.15 -13.04 21.11
CA LEU A 6 -25.57 -14.20 21.80
C LEU A 6 -24.07 -14.27 21.56
N ARG A 7 -23.63 -14.10 20.30
CA ARG A 7 -22.22 -14.08 19.90
C ARG A 7 -21.44 -12.96 20.59
N SER A 8 -22.01 -11.75 20.65
CA SER A 8 -21.38 -10.61 21.34
C SER A 8 -21.32 -10.80 22.86
N ARG A 9 -22.34 -11.42 23.49
CA ARG A 9 -22.28 -11.78 24.92
C ARG A 9 -21.25 -12.87 25.22
N LEU A 10 -21.16 -13.90 24.39
CA LEU A 10 -20.16 -14.96 24.53
C LEU A 10 -18.73 -14.41 24.35
N LEU A 11 -18.52 -13.56 23.34
CA LEU A 11 -17.24 -12.88 23.12
C LEU A 11 -16.90 -11.86 24.23
N ALA A 12 -17.90 -11.29 24.90
CA ALA A 12 -17.69 -10.38 26.02
C ALA A 12 -17.42 -11.11 27.35
N SER A 13 -17.83 -12.37 27.48
CA SER A 13 -17.56 -13.20 28.67
C SER A 13 -16.21 -13.91 28.64
N GLU A 14 -15.57 -14.03 27.48
CA GLU A 14 -14.19 -14.53 27.38
C GLU A 14 -13.24 -13.46 27.93
N THR A 15 -12.99 -13.53 29.24
CA THR A 15 -11.94 -12.76 29.90
C THR A 15 -10.61 -13.32 29.47
N PHE A 16 -10.02 -12.70 28.45
CA PHE A 16 -8.69 -13.03 27.96
C PHE A 16 -7.68 -12.94 29.11
N SER A 17 -6.94 -14.04 29.36
CA SER A 17 -5.74 -13.98 30.20
C SER A 17 -4.84 -12.87 29.65
N PRO A 18 -4.47 -11.87 30.47
CA PRO A 18 -3.73 -10.70 30.00
C PRO A 18 -2.37 -11.07 29.39
N ASP A 19 -1.77 -12.18 29.84
CA ASP A 19 -0.51 -12.69 29.30
C ASP A 19 -0.64 -13.20 27.85
N LEU A 20 -1.67 -13.99 27.57
CA LEU A 20 -1.97 -14.49 26.22
C LEU A 20 -2.28 -13.35 25.24
N LYS A 21 -3.04 -12.35 25.71
CA LYS A 21 -3.33 -11.16 24.92
C LYS A 21 -2.05 -10.38 24.59
N ALA A 22 -1.17 -10.19 25.57
CA ALA A 22 0.11 -9.51 25.34
C ALA A 22 1.00 -10.27 24.33
N LYS A 23 1.06 -11.61 24.42
CA LYS A 23 1.79 -12.45 23.45
C LYS A 23 1.21 -12.32 22.04
N TYR A 24 -0.12 -12.31 21.92
CA TYR A 24 -0.79 -12.12 20.63
C TYR A 24 -0.56 -10.73 20.05
N ASP A 25 -0.68 -9.68 20.85
CA ASP A 25 -0.45 -8.31 20.40
C ASP A 25 1.01 -8.13 19.95
N ALA A 26 1.97 -8.75 20.63
CA ALA A 26 3.37 -8.77 20.23
C ALA A 26 3.60 -9.54 18.91
N ALA A 27 2.97 -10.71 18.74
CA ALA A 27 3.04 -11.50 17.52
C ALA A 27 2.40 -10.76 16.33
N LEU A 28 1.25 -10.13 16.56
CA LEU A 28 0.54 -9.32 15.57
C LEU A 28 1.36 -8.10 15.17
N ALA A 29 1.95 -7.39 16.14
CA ALA A 29 2.86 -6.28 15.87
C ALA A 29 4.08 -6.74 15.06
N GLY A 30 4.64 -7.92 15.36
CA GLY A 30 5.74 -8.52 14.61
C GLY A 30 5.38 -8.89 13.17
N LEU A 31 4.12 -9.28 12.91
CA LEU A 31 3.62 -9.53 11.55
C LEU A 31 3.36 -8.24 10.78
N LEU A 32 2.79 -7.21 11.41
CA LEU A 32 2.37 -5.99 10.73
C LEU A 32 3.53 -5.00 10.52
N GLU A 33 4.44 -4.90 11.50
CA GLU A 33 5.63 -4.05 11.47
C GLU A 33 6.86 -4.88 11.14
N ARG A 34 7.25 -4.86 9.86
CA ARG A 34 8.51 -5.49 9.45
C ARG A 34 9.63 -4.46 9.51
N ARG A 35 10.68 -4.74 10.29
CA ARG A 35 11.94 -3.99 10.18
C ARG A 35 12.51 -4.14 8.78
N LEU A 36 12.94 -3.04 8.19
CA LEU A 36 13.52 -3.02 6.85
C LEU A 36 14.84 -3.80 6.84
N LYS A 37 14.91 -4.85 6.03
CA LYS A 37 16.16 -5.58 5.76
C LYS A 37 17.13 -4.68 4.96
N PRO A 38 18.45 -4.91 5.01
CA PRO A 38 19.42 -4.09 4.29
C PRO A 38 19.15 -3.97 2.78
N HIS A 39 18.74 -5.05 2.13
CA HIS A 39 18.36 -5.01 0.70
C HIS A 39 17.08 -4.21 0.45
N GLU A 40 16.11 -4.23 1.37
CA GLU A 40 14.91 -3.39 1.26
C GLU A 40 15.27 -1.92 1.45
N LYS A 41 16.18 -1.59 2.38
CA LYS A 41 16.71 -0.23 2.52
C LYS A 41 17.40 0.25 1.24
N LEU A 42 18.20 -0.61 0.61
CA LEU A 42 18.80 -0.31 -0.68
C LEU A 42 17.73 -0.06 -1.75
N ALA A 43 16.72 -0.93 -1.86
CA ALA A 43 15.63 -0.77 -2.80
C ALA A 43 14.86 0.55 -2.60
N TRP A 44 14.56 0.93 -1.36
CA TRP A 44 13.92 2.22 -1.06
C TRP A 44 14.82 3.43 -1.29
N SER A 45 16.14 3.27 -1.12
CA SER A 45 17.12 4.31 -1.45
C SER A 45 17.18 4.54 -2.96
N VAL A 46 17.20 3.45 -3.73
CA VAL A 46 17.09 3.50 -5.20
C VAL A 46 15.75 4.12 -5.62
N ALA A 47 14.64 3.75 -4.97
CA ALA A 47 13.32 4.33 -5.25
C ALA A 47 13.28 5.84 -4.96
N ALA A 48 13.89 6.30 -3.87
CA ALA A 48 14.03 7.72 -3.56
C ALA A 48 14.87 8.43 -4.61
N PHE A 49 16.02 7.88 -4.99
CA PHE A 49 16.86 8.44 -6.05
C PHE A 49 16.13 8.53 -7.39
N MET A 50 15.40 7.48 -7.79
CA MET A 50 14.54 7.50 -8.97
C MET A 50 13.47 8.60 -8.87
N GLY A 51 12.86 8.78 -7.69
CA GLY A 51 11.91 9.87 -7.45
C GLY A 51 12.52 11.25 -7.69
N VAL A 52 13.77 11.48 -7.26
CA VAL A 52 14.50 12.74 -7.52
C VAL A 52 14.77 12.89 -9.01
N ALA A 53 15.28 11.84 -9.67
CA ALA A 53 15.54 11.86 -11.11
C ALA A 53 14.28 12.17 -11.92
N PHE A 54 13.13 11.60 -11.54
CA PHE A 54 11.84 11.94 -12.12
C PHE A 54 11.46 13.39 -11.84
N ALA A 55 11.52 13.84 -10.58
CA ALA A 55 11.14 15.19 -10.19
C ALA A 55 11.91 16.25 -11.00
N VAL A 56 13.23 16.08 -11.10
CA VAL A 56 14.13 16.95 -11.86
C VAL A 56 13.89 16.81 -13.36
N GLY A 57 13.78 15.60 -13.88
CA GLY A 57 13.58 15.36 -15.31
C GLY A 57 12.30 16.01 -15.83
N TRP A 58 11.17 15.80 -15.14
CA TRP A 58 9.89 16.44 -15.50
C TRP A 58 9.94 17.96 -15.34
N PHE A 59 10.61 18.48 -14.31
CA PHE A 59 10.77 19.92 -14.13
C PHE A 59 11.62 20.56 -15.23
N VAL A 60 12.73 19.92 -15.62
CA VAL A 60 13.60 20.40 -16.69
C VAL A 60 12.85 20.40 -18.02
N MET A 61 12.07 19.35 -18.31
CA MET A 61 11.19 19.32 -19.48
C MET A 61 10.18 20.48 -19.46
N ALA A 62 9.56 20.74 -18.31
CA ALA A 62 8.60 21.84 -18.12
C ALA A 62 9.20 23.24 -18.33
N ALA A 63 10.38 23.48 -17.76
CA ALA A 63 10.96 24.82 -17.69
C ALA A 63 11.84 25.16 -18.90
N TRP A 64 12.54 24.18 -19.48
CA TRP A 64 13.61 24.45 -20.46
C TRP A 64 13.33 23.89 -21.85
N VAL A 65 12.67 22.73 -21.95
CA VAL A 65 12.47 22.05 -23.25
C VAL A 65 11.18 22.50 -23.93
N ALA A 66 10.18 22.96 -23.16
CA ALA A 66 8.89 23.41 -23.69
C ALA A 66 9.02 24.73 -24.51
N PRO A 67 8.83 24.72 -25.85
CA PRO A 67 8.83 25.96 -26.61
C PRO A 67 7.69 26.89 -26.17
N PRO A 68 7.78 28.22 -26.33
CA PRO A 68 6.78 29.17 -25.83
C PRO A 68 5.34 28.90 -26.28
N GLY A 69 5.15 28.33 -27.47
CA GLY A 69 3.84 27.93 -28.01
C GLY A 69 3.35 26.54 -27.60
N PHE A 70 4.07 25.84 -26.72
CA PHE A 70 3.69 24.49 -26.29
C PHE A 70 2.41 24.51 -25.45
N PRO A 71 1.47 23.56 -25.63
CA PRO A 71 0.19 23.55 -24.95
C PRO A 71 0.32 23.69 -23.43
N VAL A 72 -0.43 24.64 -22.84
CA VAL A 72 -0.41 24.91 -21.40
C VAL A 72 -0.72 23.64 -20.60
N LEU A 73 -1.67 22.82 -21.07
CA LEU A 73 -2.02 21.56 -20.43
C LEU A 73 -0.84 20.59 -20.33
N ALA A 74 -0.02 20.51 -21.37
CA ALA A 74 1.16 19.64 -21.36
C ALA A 74 2.25 20.16 -20.40
N ARG A 75 2.41 21.49 -20.27
CA ARG A 75 3.27 22.09 -19.24
C ARG A 75 2.77 21.78 -17.82
N VAL A 76 1.47 21.92 -17.57
CA VAL A 76 0.86 21.58 -16.28
C VAL A 76 1.07 20.10 -15.95
N MET A 77 0.93 19.21 -16.92
CA MET A 77 1.22 17.79 -16.76
C MET A 77 2.68 17.55 -16.35
N TRP A 78 3.64 18.24 -16.98
CA TRP A 78 5.06 18.12 -16.63
C TRP A 78 5.35 18.63 -15.21
N TYR A 79 4.79 19.76 -14.81
CA TYR A 79 4.88 20.20 -13.41
C TYR A 79 4.21 19.21 -12.45
N GLY A 80 3.07 18.64 -12.82
CA GLY A 80 2.39 17.59 -12.06
C GLY A 80 3.26 16.34 -11.86
N GLY A 81 3.97 15.91 -12.91
CA GLY A 81 4.98 14.84 -12.84
C GLY A 81 6.13 15.16 -11.89
N SER A 82 6.57 16.42 -11.84
CA SER A 82 7.59 16.87 -10.90
C SER A 82 7.12 16.79 -9.44
N VAL A 83 5.90 17.30 -9.16
CA VAL A 83 5.27 17.22 -7.83
C VAL A 83 5.09 15.76 -7.41
N PHE A 84 4.65 14.89 -8.32
CA PHE A 84 4.56 13.46 -8.05
C PHE A 84 5.91 12.85 -7.67
N GLY A 85 6.98 13.19 -8.40
CA GLY A 85 8.34 12.77 -8.06
C GLY A 85 8.73 13.19 -6.64
N ILE A 86 8.46 14.44 -6.26
CA ILE A 86 8.71 14.94 -4.90
C ILE A 86 7.91 14.15 -3.85
N CYS A 87 6.62 13.94 -4.07
CA CYS A 87 5.78 13.13 -3.19
C CYS A 87 6.34 11.70 -3.02
N TRP A 88 6.85 11.10 -4.10
CA TRP A 88 7.47 9.78 -4.07
C TRP A 88 8.78 9.77 -3.28
N VAL A 89 9.61 10.80 -3.41
CA VAL A 89 10.83 10.99 -2.61
C VAL A 89 10.48 11.09 -1.13
N VAL A 90 9.56 11.99 -0.77
CA VAL A 90 9.14 12.19 0.63
C VAL A 90 8.59 10.88 1.21
N PHE A 91 7.76 10.17 0.45
CA PHE A 91 7.23 8.88 0.86
C PHE A 91 8.36 7.85 1.10
N SER A 92 9.27 7.70 0.14
CA SER A 92 10.39 6.74 0.22
C SER A 92 11.34 7.05 1.37
N VAL A 93 11.71 8.32 1.54
CA VAL A 93 12.55 8.79 2.64
C VAL A 93 11.85 8.60 3.98
N SER A 94 10.53 8.84 4.07
CA SER A 94 9.79 8.61 5.32
C SER A 94 9.82 7.15 5.77
N ILE A 95 9.81 6.20 4.82
CA ILE A 95 9.94 4.77 5.10
C ILE A 95 11.37 4.45 5.57
N LEU A 96 12.39 5.04 4.93
CA LEU A 96 13.79 4.87 5.32
C LEU A 96 14.07 5.39 6.73
N ILE A 97 13.59 6.60 7.06
CA ILE A 97 13.78 7.22 8.39
C ILE A 97 13.10 6.39 9.47
N LYS A 98 11.88 5.89 9.22
CA LYS A 98 11.16 5.05 10.18
C LYS A 98 11.86 3.72 10.43
N GLY A 99 12.64 3.21 9.47
CA GLY A 99 13.33 1.92 9.58
C GLY A 99 12.41 0.69 9.70
N LYS A 100 11.09 0.90 9.66
CA LYS A 100 10.03 -0.10 9.74
C LYS A 100 8.99 0.19 8.67
N ARG A 101 8.41 -0.86 8.10
CA ARG A 101 7.33 -0.78 7.12
C ARG A 101 6.07 -1.41 7.68
N HIS A 102 4.96 -0.69 7.60
CA HIS A 102 3.64 -1.19 7.95
C HIS A 102 3.02 -1.89 6.75
N LEU A 103 2.99 -3.21 6.76
CA LEU A 103 2.67 -4.02 5.57
C LEU A 103 1.26 -3.78 5.01
N LYS A 104 0.30 -3.35 5.83
CA LYS A 104 -1.06 -3.02 5.36
C LYS A 104 -1.22 -1.57 4.85
N ARG A 105 -0.39 -0.63 5.32
CA ARG A 105 -0.64 0.81 5.10
C ARG A 105 0.22 1.35 3.97
N ASP A 106 1.52 1.09 4.04
CA ASP A 106 2.48 1.70 3.11
C ASP A 106 2.28 1.20 1.67
N PRO A 107 2.02 -0.10 1.40
CA PRO A 107 1.73 -0.58 0.05
C PRO A 107 0.41 -0.01 -0.54
N ASN A 108 -0.62 0.19 0.28
CA ASN A 108 -1.87 0.83 -0.17
C ASN A 108 -1.64 2.28 -0.58
N LEU A 109 -0.86 3.04 0.21
CA LEU A 109 -0.52 4.41 -0.12
C LEU A 109 0.32 4.48 -1.40
N ALA A 110 1.33 3.62 -1.54
CA ALA A 110 2.16 3.55 -2.73
C ALA A 110 1.33 3.20 -3.99
N ALA A 111 0.50 2.16 -3.90
CA ALA A 111 -0.35 1.74 -5.02
C ALA A 111 -1.39 2.80 -5.39
N GLY A 112 -2.02 3.44 -4.39
CA GLY A 112 -2.99 4.51 -4.59
C GLY A 112 -2.36 5.74 -5.24
N LEU A 113 -1.16 6.14 -4.78
CA LEU A 113 -0.41 7.27 -5.33
C LEU A 113 -0.01 7.00 -6.79
N THR A 114 0.58 5.83 -7.08
CA THR A 114 0.97 5.45 -8.44
C THR A 114 -0.24 5.34 -9.37
N TRP A 115 -1.34 4.73 -8.92
CA TRP A 115 -2.55 4.62 -9.73
C TRP A 115 -3.18 5.98 -10.02
N GLY A 116 -3.31 6.85 -9.01
CA GLY A 116 -3.89 8.18 -9.19
C GLY A 116 -3.06 9.02 -10.17
N PHE A 117 -1.73 8.95 -10.08
CA PHE A 117 -0.85 9.60 -11.03
C PHE A 117 -0.97 9.02 -12.45
N MET A 118 -0.95 7.70 -12.61
CA MET A 118 -1.11 7.06 -13.91
C MET A 118 -2.45 7.41 -14.55
N LEU A 119 -3.54 7.44 -13.77
CA LEU A 119 -4.85 7.84 -14.26
C LEU A 119 -4.83 9.30 -14.75
N ALA A 120 -4.23 10.22 -13.98
CA ALA A 120 -4.10 11.62 -14.38
C ALA A 120 -3.30 11.79 -15.68
N VAL A 121 -2.18 11.06 -15.82
CA VAL A 121 -1.37 11.05 -17.04
C VAL A 121 -2.16 10.48 -18.21
N THR A 122 -2.89 9.38 -18.03
CA THR A 122 -3.72 8.80 -19.10
C THR A 122 -4.79 9.78 -19.56
N ILE A 123 -5.51 10.44 -18.65
CA ILE A 123 -6.51 11.45 -18.99
C ILE A 123 -5.87 12.60 -19.76
N ALA A 124 -4.72 13.10 -19.31
CA ALA A 124 -3.99 14.15 -20.01
C ALA A 124 -3.56 13.71 -21.43
N CYS A 125 -3.07 12.48 -21.59
CA CYS A 125 -2.74 11.90 -22.89
C CYS A 125 -3.98 11.76 -23.80
N LEU A 126 -5.15 11.42 -23.26
CA LEU A 126 -6.38 11.36 -24.06
C LEU A 126 -6.74 12.76 -24.59
N ILE A 127 -6.69 13.80 -23.75
CA ILE A 127 -7.03 15.18 -24.14
C ILE A 127 -5.99 15.75 -25.12
N LEU A 128 -4.71 15.51 -24.88
CA LEU A 128 -3.64 15.97 -25.77
C LEU A 128 -3.64 15.20 -27.09
N GLY A 129 -3.96 13.91 -27.06
CA GLY A 129 -3.97 13.04 -28.24
C GLY A 129 -5.01 13.44 -29.27
N THR A 130 -6.18 13.92 -28.85
CA THR A 130 -7.21 14.44 -29.76
C THR A 130 -6.86 15.81 -30.35
N SER A 131 -5.92 16.52 -29.74
CA SER A 131 -5.50 17.86 -30.17
C SER A 131 -4.32 17.85 -31.14
N LEU A 132 -3.75 16.68 -31.44
CA LEU A 132 -2.59 16.56 -32.34
C LEU A 132 -3.02 16.64 -33.81
N PRO A 133 -2.24 17.33 -34.68
CA PRO A 133 -2.54 17.40 -36.12
C PRO A 133 -2.53 16.04 -36.83
N ASP A 134 -1.75 15.09 -36.29
CA ASP A 134 -1.61 13.73 -36.81
C ASP A 134 -2.42 12.75 -35.93
N PRO A 135 -3.55 12.23 -36.44
CA PRO A 135 -4.42 11.35 -35.67
C PRO A 135 -3.76 10.00 -35.36
N ALA A 136 -2.81 9.53 -36.18
CA ALA A 136 -2.12 8.27 -35.94
C ALA A 136 -1.20 8.37 -34.71
N LYS A 137 -0.47 9.48 -34.56
CA LYS A 137 0.35 9.74 -33.37
C LYS A 137 -0.50 9.93 -32.13
N GLY A 138 -1.65 10.61 -32.25
CA GLY A 138 -2.64 10.71 -31.18
C GLY A 138 -3.09 9.34 -30.69
N ALA A 139 -3.54 8.47 -31.61
CA ALA A 139 -3.96 7.12 -31.28
C ALA A 139 -2.84 6.27 -30.64
N GLN A 140 -1.61 6.34 -31.17
CA GLN A 140 -0.46 5.64 -30.57
C GLN A 140 -0.21 6.09 -29.13
N MET A 141 -0.25 7.40 -28.86
CA MET A 141 -0.06 7.95 -27.52
C MET A 141 -1.14 7.45 -26.55
N MET A 142 -2.40 7.36 -27.00
CA MET A 142 -3.50 6.81 -26.20
C MET A 142 -3.30 5.32 -25.88
N VAL A 143 -2.90 4.52 -26.88
CA VAL A 143 -2.63 3.09 -26.70
C VAL A 143 -1.49 2.88 -25.70
N TYR A 144 -0.39 3.63 -25.83
CA TYR A 144 0.71 3.56 -24.86
C TYR A 144 0.23 3.96 -23.47
N ALA A 145 -0.48 5.09 -23.32
CA ALA A 145 -0.98 5.53 -22.03
C ALA A 145 -1.89 4.49 -21.34
N LEU A 146 -2.72 3.78 -22.12
CA LEU A 146 -3.56 2.68 -21.61
C LEU A 146 -2.72 1.47 -21.18
N VAL A 147 -1.75 1.05 -21.99
CA VAL A 147 -0.84 -0.06 -21.64
C VAL A 147 -0.06 0.28 -20.36
N PHE A 148 0.46 1.50 -20.24
CA PHE A 148 1.14 1.98 -19.03
C PHE A 148 0.20 1.99 -17.81
N LEU A 149 -1.05 2.44 -17.96
CA LEU A 149 -2.04 2.43 -16.89
C LEU A 149 -2.33 1.00 -16.39
N VAL A 150 -2.42 0.02 -17.29
CA VAL A 150 -2.65 -1.38 -16.91
C VAL A 150 -1.43 -1.96 -16.20
N ILE A 151 -0.24 -1.80 -16.77
CA ILE A 151 1.00 -2.40 -16.26
C ILE A 151 1.43 -1.75 -14.94
N PHE A 152 1.36 -0.43 -14.82
CA PHE A 152 1.89 0.29 -13.66
C PHE A 152 0.81 0.82 -12.71
N GLY A 153 -0.44 0.94 -13.16
CA GLY A 153 -1.56 1.32 -12.30
C GLY A 153 -2.30 0.11 -11.74
N VAL A 154 -2.80 -0.77 -12.61
CA VAL A 154 -3.69 -1.87 -12.22
C VAL A 154 -2.93 -3.05 -11.61
N MET A 155 -1.85 -3.52 -12.24
CA MET A 155 -1.13 -4.69 -11.76
C MET A 155 -0.59 -4.52 -10.32
N PRO A 156 0.07 -3.40 -9.94
CA PRO A 156 0.53 -3.22 -8.56
C PRO A 156 -0.62 -3.22 -7.54
N MET A 157 -1.80 -2.72 -7.92
CA MET A 157 -2.98 -2.80 -7.07
C MET A 157 -3.46 -4.24 -6.86
N ILE A 158 -3.44 -5.09 -7.89
CA ILE A 158 -3.79 -6.50 -7.77
C ILE A 158 -2.80 -7.21 -6.84
N PHE A 159 -1.51 -7.06 -7.07
CA PHE A 159 -0.48 -7.64 -6.19
C PHE A 159 -0.62 -7.15 -4.75
N ASN A 160 -0.92 -5.88 -4.55
CA ASN A 160 -1.16 -5.33 -3.22
C ASN A 160 -2.41 -5.94 -2.55
N ARG A 161 -3.50 -6.19 -3.31
CA ARG A 161 -4.69 -6.89 -2.79
C ARG A 161 -4.37 -8.34 -2.42
N ILE A 162 -3.59 -9.04 -3.23
CA ILE A 162 -3.15 -10.42 -2.94
C ILE A 162 -2.32 -10.44 -1.65
N ASN A 163 -1.31 -9.57 -1.54
CA ASN A 163 -0.49 -9.46 -0.33
C ASN A 163 -1.32 -9.11 0.91
N LYS A 164 -2.33 -8.24 0.75
CA LYS A 164 -3.24 -7.90 1.85
C LYS A 164 -4.12 -9.08 2.25
N ALA A 165 -4.62 -9.86 1.30
CA ALA A 165 -5.39 -11.06 1.58
C ALA A 165 -4.54 -12.10 2.32
N GLU A 166 -3.28 -12.30 1.89
CA GLU A 166 -2.34 -13.17 2.57
C GLU A 166 -2.07 -12.72 4.01
N LEU A 167 -1.87 -11.42 4.23
CA LEU A 167 -1.69 -10.86 5.58
C LEU A 167 -2.91 -11.07 6.47
N ASN A 168 -4.13 -10.92 5.92
CA ASN A 168 -5.35 -11.18 6.67
C ASN A 168 -5.49 -12.66 7.03
N ILE A 169 -5.16 -13.57 6.10
CA ILE A 169 -5.16 -15.02 6.38
C ILE A 169 -4.19 -15.36 7.51
N ARG A 170 -2.96 -14.79 7.49
CA ARG A 170 -1.98 -15.00 8.57
C ARG A 170 -2.46 -14.45 9.91
N GLU A 171 -3.14 -13.30 9.92
CA GLU A 171 -3.75 -12.75 11.12
C GLU A 171 -4.88 -13.65 11.66
N ASP A 172 -5.72 -14.16 10.78
CA ASP A 172 -6.82 -15.06 11.16
C ASP A 172 -6.31 -16.39 11.71
N ILE A 173 -5.23 -16.95 11.15
CA ILE A 173 -4.55 -18.15 11.68
C ILE A 173 -4.04 -17.88 13.10
N LEU A 174 -3.31 -16.79 13.33
CA LEU A 174 -2.85 -16.43 14.68
C LEU A 174 -4.01 -16.27 15.67
N ARG A 175 -5.13 -15.72 15.22
CA ARG A 175 -6.34 -15.58 16.05
C ARG A 175 -6.93 -16.94 16.42
N ILE A 176 -6.90 -17.91 15.50
CA ILE A 176 -7.37 -19.28 15.76
C ILE A 176 -6.43 -19.99 16.75
N GLU A 177 -5.12 -19.88 16.57
CA GLU A 177 -4.11 -20.45 17.50
C GLU A 177 -4.30 -19.91 18.92
N LEU A 178 -4.53 -18.60 19.07
CA LEU A 178 -4.85 -18.00 20.36
C LEU A 178 -6.12 -18.60 20.99
N ARG A 179 -7.18 -18.76 20.21
CA ARG A 179 -8.42 -19.38 20.70
C ARG A 179 -8.22 -20.83 21.13
N GLN A 180 -7.39 -21.58 20.42
CA GLN A 180 -7.05 -22.95 20.79
C GLN A 180 -6.25 -23.00 22.10
N ALA A 181 -5.24 -22.14 22.27
CA ALA A 181 -4.48 -22.05 23.51
C ALA A 181 -5.38 -21.71 24.72
N GLN A 182 -6.37 -20.85 24.51
CA GLN A 182 -7.34 -20.49 25.55
C GLN A 182 -8.29 -21.62 25.90
N LEU A 183 -8.79 -22.34 24.90
CA LEU A 183 -9.63 -23.51 25.14
C LEU A 183 -8.86 -24.57 25.93
N ALA A 184 -7.58 -24.78 25.63
CA ALA A 184 -6.71 -25.67 26.41
C ALA A 184 -6.55 -25.19 27.87
N GLU A 185 -6.20 -23.92 28.09
CA GLU A 185 -6.06 -23.34 29.43
C GLU A 185 -7.37 -23.42 30.25
N ASN A 186 -8.52 -23.20 29.61
CA ASN A 186 -9.83 -23.30 30.27
C ASN A 186 -10.18 -24.75 30.64
N ILE A 187 -9.79 -25.73 29.82
CA ILE A 187 -9.99 -27.16 30.13
C ILE A 187 -9.12 -27.56 31.32
N ASP A 188 -7.85 -27.18 31.33
CA ASP A 188 -6.93 -27.47 32.44
C ASP A 188 -7.42 -26.81 33.73
N ARG A 189 -7.82 -25.52 33.68
CA ARG A 189 -8.37 -24.82 34.85
C ARG A 189 -9.64 -25.45 35.39
N ASN A 190 -10.53 -25.92 34.51
CA ASN A 190 -11.75 -26.60 34.93
C ASN A 190 -11.46 -27.95 35.57
N ARG A 191 -10.42 -28.66 35.10
CA ARG A 191 -9.97 -29.92 35.69
C ARG A 191 -9.39 -29.68 37.09
N ASP A 192 -8.52 -28.70 37.25
CA ASP A 192 -7.93 -28.37 38.56
C ASP A 192 -9.00 -28.01 39.61
N ASN A 193 -10.05 -27.27 39.20
CA ASN A 193 -11.17 -26.94 40.09
C ASN A 193 -11.96 -28.18 40.53
N GLN A 194 -12.06 -29.22 39.70
CA GLN A 194 -12.75 -30.46 40.05
C GLN A 194 -11.94 -31.34 41.02
N GLU A 195 -10.60 -31.21 41.04
CA GLU A 195 -9.75 -31.95 41.98
C GLU A 195 -9.73 -31.33 43.39
N THR A 196 -10.21 -30.08 43.54
CA THR A 196 -10.28 -29.36 44.81
C THR A 196 -11.62 -29.44 45.54
N GLU A 197 -12.66 -30.01 44.91
CA GLU A 197 -13.99 -30.24 45.51
C GLU A 197 -14.12 -31.67 46.07
#